data_AF-A0AAV2TN85-F1
#
_entry.id   AF-A0AAV2TN85-F1
#
_cell.length_a   1.000
_cell.length_b   1.000
_cell.length_c   1.000
_cell.angle_alpha   90.00
_cell.angle_beta   90.00
_cell.angle_gamma   90.00
#
_symmetry.space_group_name_H-M   'P 1'
#
loop_
_entity.id
_entity.type
_entity.pdbx_description
1 polymer ?
#
loop_
_entity_poly.entity_id
_entity_poly.type
_entity_poly.pdbx_seq_one_letter_code
_entity_poly.pdbx_strand_id
1 'polypeptide(L)'
;MTFEYRPQDEGGRGVFSWEFSYKRLPRVLDGDAKPWNSFNSPVMAGGLFAISRKWFWELGGYDPGLEIWGGEQFELSFKVWMCGGQILDIPCSRVGHVYRLHQTNFLQAATDDFLFRNYRRVAEVWMDEYQEYIYLRNPQCLFVDPGDLRERHILRQRLNCKSFKWFLNTVAHDLIRKYPLIDPAPAATGDLRPFSKSTLCLDGYTSTLNAPIGLRQCMGGSRAKESLQKFHYSHLNDIRINSM
;
A
#
# COMPACT_ATOMS: atom_id res chain seq x y z
N MET A 1 5.37 28.35 -5.50
CA MET A 1 5.81 26.94 -5.49
C MET A 1 7.09 26.85 -6.31
N THR A 2 8.22 26.42 -5.75
CA THR A 2 9.56 26.59 -6.36
C THR A 2 10.05 25.41 -7.21
N PHE A 3 9.27 24.30 -7.31
CA PHE A 3 9.67 23.05 -8.00
C PHE A 3 11.06 22.53 -7.58
N GLU A 4 11.46 22.79 -6.34
CA GLU A 4 12.76 22.40 -5.82
C GLU A 4 12.94 20.88 -5.84
N TYR A 5 14.08 20.43 -6.37
CA TYR A 5 14.45 19.02 -6.37
C TYR A 5 15.07 18.64 -5.03
N ARG A 6 14.47 17.66 -4.33
CA ARG A 6 14.97 17.15 -3.05
C ARG A 6 15.03 15.63 -3.06
N PRO A 7 15.97 15.02 -2.31
CA PRO A 7 15.96 13.57 -2.11
C PRO A 7 14.67 13.14 -1.41
N GLN A 8 14.09 12.02 -1.86
CA GLN A 8 12.90 11.46 -1.23
C GLN A 8 13.23 10.82 0.13
N ASP A 9 14.31 10.04 0.20
CA ASP A 9 14.82 9.40 1.41
C ASP A 9 16.27 8.93 1.21
N GLU A 10 16.79 8.17 2.19
CA GLU A 10 18.12 7.56 2.19
C GLU A 10 18.15 6.15 1.54
N GLY A 11 17.18 5.83 0.69
CA GLY A 11 17.11 4.57 -0.05
C GLY A 11 16.24 3.49 0.60
N GLY A 12 15.06 3.84 1.10
CA GLY A 12 14.10 2.84 1.59
C GLY A 12 13.64 1.90 0.47
N ARG A 13 13.38 0.64 0.81
CA ARG A 13 12.84 -0.35 -0.14
C ARG A 13 11.32 -0.35 -0.14
N GLY A 14 10.72 -0.63 -1.29
CA GLY A 14 9.27 -0.64 -1.42
C GLY A 14 8.64 -1.91 -0.89
N VAL A 15 7.55 -1.75 -0.14
CA VAL A 15 6.68 -2.82 0.36
C VAL A 15 5.23 -2.37 0.21
N PHE A 16 4.30 -3.12 0.78
CA PHE A 16 2.88 -2.78 0.77
C PHE A 16 2.27 -3.00 2.15
N SER A 17 1.15 -2.35 2.45
CA SER A 17 0.29 -2.76 3.57
C SER A 17 -0.89 -3.57 3.05
N TRP A 18 -1.60 -4.26 3.94
CA TRP A 18 -2.73 -5.12 3.56
C TRP A 18 -3.95 -4.35 3.02
N GLU A 19 -3.91 -3.01 3.02
CA GLU A 19 -4.83 -2.16 2.25
C GLU A 19 -4.46 -2.05 0.75
N PHE A 20 -3.43 -2.76 0.27
CA PHE A 20 -2.79 -2.51 -1.03
C PHE A 20 -2.29 -1.07 -1.20
N SER A 21 -1.71 -0.51 -0.14
CA SER A 21 -1.03 0.79 -0.20
C SER A 21 0.47 0.58 -0.34
N TYR A 22 1.11 1.30 -1.26
CA TYR A 22 2.57 1.30 -1.35
C TYR A 22 3.17 1.95 -0.10
N LYS A 23 4.12 1.25 0.52
CA LYS A 23 4.85 1.71 1.71
C LYS A 23 6.34 1.56 1.45
N ARG A 24 7.15 2.22 2.29
CA ARG A 24 8.59 2.05 2.27
C ARG A 24 9.06 1.63 3.65
N LEU A 25 9.98 0.68 3.67
CA LEU A 25 10.72 0.31 4.86
C LEU A 25 12.18 0.69 4.68
N PRO A 26 12.92 0.93 5.78
CA PRO A 26 14.35 1.12 5.71
C PRO A 26 15.02 -0.01 4.93
N ARG A 27 16.08 0.33 4.22
CA ARG A 27 16.95 -0.66 3.58
C ARG A 27 17.49 -1.60 4.64
N VAL A 28 17.44 -2.91 4.36
CA VAL A 28 18.18 -3.90 5.14
C VAL A 28 19.64 -3.81 4.70
N LEU A 29 20.51 -3.38 5.61
CA LEU A 29 21.95 -3.29 5.37
C LEU A 29 22.59 -4.59 5.86
N ASP A 30 23.08 -5.39 4.93
CA ASP A 30 23.79 -6.63 5.25
C ASP A 30 25.31 -6.36 5.27
N GLY A 31 25.94 -6.55 6.43
CA GLY A 31 27.40 -6.54 6.60
C GLY A 31 28.08 -5.30 6.01
N ASP A 32 28.96 -5.52 5.04
CA ASP A 32 29.80 -4.48 4.40
C ASP A 32 29.09 -3.70 3.27
N ALA A 33 27.78 -3.89 3.08
CA ALA A 33 27.03 -3.23 2.03
C ALA A 33 27.16 -1.70 2.10
N LYS A 34 27.60 -1.10 0.98
CA LYS A 34 27.76 0.36 0.89
C LYS A 34 26.44 1.03 0.50
N PRO A 35 26.23 2.31 0.84
CA PRO A 35 25.00 3.03 0.51
C PRO A 35 24.64 3.03 -0.99
N TRP A 36 25.64 2.99 -1.87
CA TRP A 36 25.44 2.97 -3.32
C TRP A 36 25.20 1.58 -3.92
N ASN A 37 25.40 0.50 -3.15
CA ASN A 37 25.15 -0.85 -3.63
C ASN A 37 23.66 -1.03 -3.92
N SER A 38 23.32 -1.69 -5.02
CA SER A 38 21.96 -2.10 -5.33
C SER A 38 21.41 -3.07 -4.27
N PHE A 39 20.10 -3.08 -4.09
CA PHE A 39 19.44 -3.97 -3.13
C PHE A 39 18.08 -4.43 -3.61
N ASN A 40 17.62 -5.57 -3.08
CA ASN A 40 16.33 -6.15 -3.40
C ASN A 40 15.18 -5.30 -2.85
N SER A 41 14.21 -5.00 -3.71
CA SER A 41 12.98 -4.28 -3.35
C SER A 41 11.78 -5.21 -3.56
N PRO A 42 11.01 -5.55 -2.52
CA PRO A 42 9.86 -6.45 -2.68
C PRO A 42 8.80 -5.93 -3.67
N VAL A 43 8.55 -4.62 -3.65
CA VAL A 43 7.56 -3.97 -4.50
C VAL A 43 8.12 -2.67 -5.06
N MET A 44 8.02 -2.47 -6.36
CA MET A 44 8.36 -1.19 -6.97
C MET A 44 7.22 -0.16 -6.82
N ALA A 45 7.55 1.14 -6.85
CA ALA A 45 6.52 2.19 -6.85
C ALA A 45 5.63 2.17 -8.12
N GLY A 46 6.13 1.62 -9.22
CA GLY A 46 5.40 1.37 -10.47
C GLY A 46 5.70 2.35 -11.62
N GLY A 47 5.80 3.65 -11.32
CA GLY A 47 5.92 4.67 -12.37
C GLY A 47 7.25 4.72 -13.12
N LEU A 48 8.34 4.26 -12.51
CA LEU A 48 9.70 4.33 -13.09
C LEU A 48 10.43 3.01 -12.85
N PHE A 49 10.80 2.31 -13.91
CA PHE A 49 11.58 1.07 -13.86
C PHE A 49 12.23 0.79 -15.22
N ALA A 50 13.20 -0.12 -15.24
CA ALA A 50 13.81 -0.63 -16.47
C ALA A 50 13.71 -2.15 -16.50
N ILE A 51 13.24 -2.70 -17.62
CA ILE A 51 13.05 -4.13 -17.81
C ILE A 51 13.44 -4.50 -19.25
N SER A 52 13.99 -5.72 -19.45
CA SER A 52 14.18 -6.24 -20.80
C SER A 52 12.84 -6.37 -21.51
N ARG A 53 12.72 -5.81 -22.72
CA ARG A 53 11.50 -5.93 -23.54
C ARG A 53 11.10 -7.39 -23.75
N LYS A 54 12.07 -8.25 -24.06
CA LYS A 54 11.83 -9.69 -24.26
C LYS A 54 11.23 -10.32 -23.01
N TRP A 55 11.88 -10.09 -21.87
CA TRP A 55 11.45 -10.69 -20.60
C TRP A 55 10.11 -10.15 -20.11
N PHE A 56 9.82 -8.86 -20.31
CA PHE A 56 8.49 -8.29 -20.01
C PHE A 56 7.35 -9.03 -20.73
N TRP A 57 7.57 -9.39 -22.00
CA TRP A 57 6.56 -10.15 -22.76
C TRP A 57 6.57 -11.66 -22.44
N GLU A 58 7.71 -12.24 -22.07
CA GLU A 58 7.77 -13.62 -21.54
C GLU A 58 7.00 -13.76 -20.22
N LEU A 59 7.01 -12.71 -19.39
CA LEU A 59 6.17 -12.57 -18.22
C LEU A 59 4.69 -12.33 -18.55
N GLY A 60 4.32 -12.13 -19.81
CA GLY A 60 2.93 -11.86 -20.23
C GLY A 60 2.48 -10.41 -20.03
N GLY A 61 3.41 -9.47 -19.93
CA GLY A 61 3.15 -8.03 -19.78
C GLY A 61 2.38 -7.68 -18.51
N TYR A 62 1.75 -6.50 -18.48
CA TYR A 62 0.72 -6.22 -17.47
C TYR A 62 -0.53 -7.05 -17.73
N ASP A 63 -1.29 -7.32 -16.67
CA ASP A 63 -2.64 -7.88 -16.82
C ASP A 63 -3.53 -6.91 -17.62
N PRO A 64 -4.00 -7.30 -18.82
CA PRO A 64 -4.81 -6.43 -19.68
C PRO A 64 -6.19 -6.10 -19.08
N GLY A 65 -6.62 -6.80 -18.03
CA GLY A 65 -7.86 -6.50 -17.32
C GLY A 65 -7.70 -5.46 -16.21
N LEU A 66 -6.49 -4.94 -15.97
CA LEU A 66 -6.29 -3.80 -15.07
C LEU A 66 -6.72 -2.50 -15.75
N GLU A 67 -7.48 -1.69 -15.04
CA GLU A 67 -8.07 -0.45 -15.54
C GLU A 67 -7.40 0.77 -14.92
N ILE A 68 -7.01 1.73 -15.76
CA ILE A 68 -6.50 3.09 -15.43
C ILE A 68 -5.29 3.13 -14.49
N TRP A 69 -5.50 2.84 -13.20
CA TRP A 69 -4.53 3.05 -12.14
C TRP A 69 -4.81 2.17 -10.91
N GLY A 70 -3.73 1.73 -10.26
CA GLY A 70 -3.75 1.05 -8.98
C GLY A 70 -3.71 -0.46 -9.17
N GLY A 71 -2.76 -1.12 -8.50
CA GLY A 71 -2.60 -2.57 -8.52
C GLY A 71 -1.49 -3.04 -9.45
N GLU A 72 -1.21 -2.31 -10.54
CA GLU A 72 -0.25 -2.72 -11.57
C GLU A 72 1.17 -2.89 -11.02
N GLN A 73 1.56 -2.05 -10.07
CA GLN A 73 2.86 -2.12 -9.42
C GLN A 73 3.00 -3.36 -8.54
N PHE A 74 1.91 -3.80 -7.89
CA PHE A 74 1.91 -5.03 -7.10
C PHE A 74 1.89 -6.26 -8.00
N GLU A 75 1.04 -6.23 -9.04
CA GLU A 75 0.90 -7.30 -10.04
C GLU A 75 2.25 -7.67 -10.65
N LEU A 76 2.95 -6.68 -11.21
CA LEU A 76 4.23 -6.92 -11.85
C LEU A 76 5.31 -7.25 -10.82
N SER A 77 5.27 -6.68 -9.61
CA SER A 77 6.24 -7.02 -8.56
C SER A 77 6.14 -8.47 -8.12
N PHE A 78 4.92 -8.95 -7.84
CA PHE A 78 4.68 -10.34 -7.45
C PHE A 78 5.06 -11.29 -8.57
N LYS A 79 4.68 -10.98 -9.80
CA LYS A 79 5.05 -11.76 -10.99
C LYS A 79 6.56 -11.88 -11.16
N VAL A 80 7.29 -10.76 -11.11
CA VAL A 80 8.76 -10.76 -11.23
C VAL A 80 9.38 -11.68 -10.19
N TRP A 81 9.04 -11.48 -8.91
CA TRP A 81 9.67 -12.23 -7.82
C TRP A 81 9.27 -13.71 -7.81
N MET A 82 7.99 -13.99 -7.96
CA MET A 82 7.47 -15.35 -7.86
C MET A 82 7.81 -16.19 -9.09
N CYS A 83 8.02 -15.58 -10.25
CA CYS A 83 8.28 -16.28 -11.51
C CYS A 83 9.77 -16.24 -11.94
N GLY A 84 10.70 -16.04 -10.99
CA GLY A 84 12.14 -16.28 -11.19
C GLY A 84 12.98 -15.05 -11.51
N GLY A 85 12.42 -13.85 -11.44
CA GLY A 85 13.15 -12.59 -11.53
C GLY A 85 13.44 -11.95 -10.17
N GLN A 86 13.96 -10.72 -10.22
CA GLN A 86 14.27 -9.90 -9.06
C GLN A 86 13.98 -8.43 -9.38
N ILE A 87 13.63 -7.65 -8.35
CA ILE A 87 13.52 -6.19 -8.45
C ILE A 87 14.64 -5.58 -7.63
N LEU A 88 15.42 -4.72 -8.28
CA LEU A 88 16.56 -4.03 -7.68
C LEU A 88 16.31 -2.52 -7.68
N ASP A 89 16.43 -1.91 -6.50
CA ASP A 89 16.61 -0.47 -6.40
C ASP A 89 18.09 -0.15 -6.59
N ILE A 90 18.38 0.85 -7.45
CA ILE A 90 19.73 1.22 -7.87
C ILE A 90 20.06 2.63 -7.37
N PRO A 91 20.71 2.80 -6.20
CA PRO A 91 20.94 4.13 -5.59
C PRO A 91 21.70 5.14 -6.47
N CYS A 92 22.51 4.64 -7.40
CA CYS A 92 23.27 5.44 -8.37
C CYS A 92 22.42 5.98 -9.52
N SER A 93 21.23 5.44 -9.77
CA SER A 93 20.31 5.92 -10.80
C SER A 93 19.19 6.72 -10.14
N ARG A 94 19.22 8.05 -10.27
CA ARG A 94 18.27 8.96 -9.61
C ARG A 94 17.45 9.72 -10.62
N VAL A 95 16.12 9.69 -10.45
CA VAL A 95 15.16 10.39 -11.30
C VAL A 95 14.23 11.22 -10.42
N GLY A 96 14.02 12.49 -10.80
CA GLY A 96 13.04 13.34 -10.14
C GLY A 96 11.64 13.04 -10.60
N HIS A 97 10.70 13.00 -9.66
CA HIS A 97 9.27 12.90 -9.95
C HIS A 97 8.53 14.05 -9.27
N VAL A 98 7.72 14.79 -10.04
CA VAL A 98 6.88 15.86 -9.50
C VAL A 98 5.63 15.23 -8.89
N TYR A 99 5.55 15.23 -7.56
CA TYR A 99 4.35 14.77 -6.86
C TYR A 99 3.20 15.75 -7.08
N ARG A 100 2.03 15.21 -7.42
CA ARG A 100 0.80 15.99 -7.58
C ARG A 100 0.20 16.28 -6.22
N LEU A 101 -0.32 17.49 -6.03
CA LEU A 101 -1.02 17.91 -4.81
C LEU A 101 -2.48 17.42 -4.75
N HIS A 102 -3.08 17.13 -5.91
CA HIS A 102 -4.48 16.70 -6.01
C HIS A 102 -4.56 15.39 -6.80
N GLN A 103 -5.53 14.55 -6.43
CA GLN A 103 -5.87 13.36 -7.20
C GLN A 103 -6.35 13.79 -8.60
N THR A 104 -5.92 13.08 -9.62
CA THR A 104 -6.44 13.27 -10.97
C THR A 104 -7.88 12.78 -11.03
N ASN A 105 -8.78 13.59 -11.58
CA ASN A 105 -10.13 13.13 -11.93
C ASN A 105 -10.00 12.10 -13.06
N PHE A 106 -10.16 10.82 -12.72
CA PHE A 106 -10.16 9.74 -13.69
C PHE A 106 -11.52 9.70 -14.39
N LEU A 107 -11.72 10.55 -15.39
CA LEU A 107 -12.99 10.71 -16.13
C LEU A 107 -13.36 9.52 -17.04
N GLN A 108 -12.60 8.42 -17.04
CA GLN A 108 -12.65 7.39 -18.10
C GLN A 108 -12.61 5.95 -17.58
N ALA A 109 -13.10 5.68 -16.36
CA ALA A 109 -13.19 4.30 -15.90
C ALA A 109 -14.35 3.58 -16.57
N ALA A 110 -14.13 2.34 -17.01
CA ALA A 110 -15.22 1.49 -17.50
C ALA A 110 -16.09 1.01 -16.33
N THR A 111 -15.50 0.97 -15.12
CA THR A 111 -16.16 0.60 -13.87
C THR A 111 -15.98 1.70 -12.81
N ASP A 112 -17.05 2.06 -12.11
CA ASP A 112 -16.99 3.09 -11.05
C ASP A 112 -16.03 2.69 -9.90
N ASP A 113 -15.82 1.38 -9.69
CA ASP A 113 -14.96 0.80 -8.66
C ASP A 113 -13.67 0.15 -9.22
N PHE A 114 -13.12 0.69 -10.32
CA PHE A 114 -11.95 0.12 -11.01
C PHE A 114 -10.76 -0.18 -10.09
N LEU A 115 -10.54 0.62 -9.04
CA LEU A 115 -9.45 0.40 -8.09
C LEU A 115 -9.63 -0.92 -7.32
N PHE A 116 -10.83 -1.16 -6.76
CA PHE A 116 -11.13 -2.38 -6.03
C PHE A 116 -11.19 -3.59 -6.94
N ARG A 117 -11.63 -3.39 -8.19
CA ARG A 117 -11.53 -4.40 -9.26
C ARG A 117 -10.09 -4.81 -9.49
N ASN A 118 -9.18 -3.85 -9.73
CA ASN A 118 -7.77 -4.12 -9.94
C ASN A 118 -7.13 -4.85 -8.75
N TYR A 119 -7.42 -4.38 -7.53
CA TYR A 119 -6.96 -5.02 -6.30
C TYR A 119 -7.43 -6.48 -6.22
N ARG A 120 -8.71 -6.74 -6.47
CA ARG A 120 -9.23 -8.11 -6.48
C ARG A 120 -8.55 -8.98 -7.53
N ARG A 121 -8.35 -8.49 -8.76
CA ARG A 121 -7.62 -9.21 -9.82
C ARG A 121 -6.22 -9.62 -9.38
N VAL A 122 -5.48 -8.69 -8.75
CA VAL A 122 -4.13 -8.97 -8.24
C VAL A 122 -4.16 -9.98 -7.09
N ALA A 123 -5.06 -9.79 -6.12
CA ALA A 123 -5.18 -10.65 -4.95
C ALA A 123 -5.51 -12.09 -5.34
N GLU A 124 -6.54 -12.30 -6.16
CA GLU A 124 -6.98 -13.64 -6.56
C GLU A 124 -5.94 -14.40 -7.37
N VAL A 125 -5.18 -13.72 -8.22
CA VAL A 125 -4.17 -14.37 -9.06
C VAL A 125 -2.88 -14.64 -8.31
N TRP A 126 -2.43 -13.72 -7.45
CA TRP A 126 -1.04 -13.70 -6.95
C TRP A 126 -0.89 -13.92 -5.44
N MET A 127 -1.93 -13.75 -4.63
CA MET A 127 -1.79 -13.73 -3.16
C MET A 127 -2.20 -15.02 -2.45
N ASP A 128 -2.64 -16.04 -3.17
CA ASP A 128 -3.06 -17.34 -2.60
C ASP A 128 -4.07 -17.13 -1.44
N GLU A 129 -3.89 -17.84 -0.32
CA GLU A 129 -4.73 -17.68 0.89
C GLU A 129 -4.65 -16.27 1.51
N TYR A 130 -3.64 -15.46 1.17
CA TYR A 130 -3.45 -14.13 1.77
C TYR A 130 -4.35 -13.06 1.16
N GLN A 131 -5.08 -13.38 0.09
CA GLN A 131 -6.11 -12.49 -0.47
C GLN A 131 -7.16 -12.08 0.56
N GLU A 132 -7.45 -12.95 1.53
CA GLU A 132 -8.44 -12.69 2.59
C GLU A 132 -8.08 -11.46 3.42
N TYR A 133 -6.78 -11.20 3.62
CA TYR A 133 -6.32 -10.02 4.36
C TYR A 133 -6.49 -8.72 3.56
N ILE A 134 -6.47 -8.79 2.22
CA ILE A 134 -6.86 -7.66 1.37
C ILE A 134 -8.35 -7.40 1.53
N TYR A 135 -9.18 -8.44 1.52
CA TYR A 135 -10.64 -8.30 1.69
C TYR A 135 -11.02 -7.80 3.08
N LEU A 136 -10.28 -8.21 4.10
CA LEU A 136 -10.46 -7.72 5.47
C LEU A 136 -10.21 -6.21 5.58
N ARG A 137 -9.23 -5.67 4.82
CA ARG A 137 -8.88 -4.24 4.82
C ARG A 137 -9.64 -3.42 3.79
N ASN A 138 -10.07 -4.05 2.70
CA ASN A 138 -10.86 -3.45 1.64
C ASN A 138 -12.12 -4.31 1.35
N PRO A 139 -13.15 -4.28 2.22
CA PRO A 139 -14.35 -5.11 2.04
C PRO A 139 -15.07 -4.88 0.70
N GLN A 140 -14.91 -3.69 0.11
CA GLN A 140 -15.44 -3.36 -1.21
C GLN A 140 -14.97 -4.32 -2.31
N CYS A 141 -13.77 -4.88 -2.21
CA CYS A 141 -13.28 -5.88 -3.15
C CYS A 141 -14.20 -7.10 -3.26
N LEU A 142 -14.89 -7.51 -2.19
CA LEU A 142 -15.79 -8.68 -2.23
C LEU A 142 -16.99 -8.47 -3.15
N PHE A 143 -17.42 -7.22 -3.35
CA PHE A 143 -18.64 -6.88 -4.08
C PHE A 143 -18.38 -6.51 -5.55
N VAL A 144 -17.11 -6.43 -5.96
CA VAL A 144 -16.72 -6.02 -7.31
C VAL A 144 -16.31 -7.24 -8.13
N ASP A 145 -16.91 -7.44 -9.30
CA ASP A 145 -16.53 -8.51 -10.21
C ASP A 145 -15.10 -8.28 -10.73
N PRO A 146 -14.14 -9.22 -10.56
CA PRO A 146 -12.79 -9.10 -11.11
C PRO A 146 -12.74 -9.38 -12.61
N GLY A 147 -13.81 -9.89 -13.23
CA GLY A 147 -13.84 -10.35 -14.61
C GLY A 147 -13.08 -11.66 -14.80
N ASP A 148 -12.76 -12.03 -16.04
CA ASP A 148 -12.07 -13.29 -16.31
C ASP A 148 -10.60 -13.24 -15.84
N LEU A 149 -10.22 -14.25 -15.04
CA LEU A 149 -8.87 -14.46 -14.51
C LEU A 149 -8.21 -15.73 -15.04
N ARG A 150 -8.88 -16.54 -15.86
CA ARG A 150 -8.39 -17.86 -16.31
C ARG A 150 -7.01 -17.76 -16.97
N GLU A 151 -6.84 -16.82 -17.90
CA GLU A 151 -5.57 -16.61 -18.59
C GLU A 151 -4.44 -16.17 -17.64
N ARG A 152 -4.76 -15.46 -16.57
CA ARG A 152 -3.78 -15.04 -15.56
C ARG A 152 -3.33 -16.22 -14.69
N HIS A 153 -4.26 -17.09 -14.29
CA HIS A 153 -3.93 -18.33 -13.59
C HIS A 153 -3.13 -19.31 -14.47
N ILE A 154 -3.52 -19.48 -15.74
CA ILE A 154 -2.79 -20.31 -16.72
C ILE A 154 -1.37 -19.78 -16.92
N LEU A 155 -1.20 -18.45 -17.03
CA LEU A 155 0.11 -17.82 -17.11
C LEU A 155 0.97 -18.13 -15.87
N ARG A 156 0.42 -17.95 -14.66
CA ARG A 156 1.13 -18.25 -13.40
C ARG A 156 1.58 -19.71 -13.31
N GLN A 157 0.73 -20.65 -13.74
CA GLN A 157 1.06 -22.08 -13.79
C GLN A 157 2.14 -22.39 -14.83
N ARG A 158 2.01 -21.87 -16.06
CA ARG A 158 2.97 -22.07 -17.15
C ARG A 158 4.37 -21.54 -16.82
N LEU A 159 4.44 -20.42 -16.10
CA LEU A 159 5.71 -19.85 -15.63
C LEU A 159 6.28 -20.56 -14.39
N ASN A 160 5.57 -21.56 -13.86
CA ASN A 160 5.95 -22.33 -12.66
C ASN A 160 6.29 -21.41 -11.47
N CYS A 161 5.46 -20.40 -11.25
CA CYS A 161 5.72 -19.39 -10.23
C CYS A 161 5.58 -19.97 -8.82
N LYS A 162 6.38 -19.43 -7.89
CA LYS A 162 6.35 -19.76 -6.47
C LYS A 162 5.06 -19.26 -5.80
N SER A 163 4.80 -19.72 -4.57
CA SER A 163 3.66 -19.26 -3.77
C SER A 163 3.89 -17.86 -3.18
N PHE A 164 2.80 -17.20 -2.81
CA PHE A 164 2.86 -15.93 -2.11
C PHE A 164 3.48 -16.08 -0.71
N LYS A 165 3.25 -17.23 -0.06
CA LYS A 165 3.96 -17.60 1.17
C LYS A 165 5.48 -17.59 1.00
N TRP A 166 6.00 -18.09 -0.13
CA TRP A 166 7.42 -18.01 -0.44
C TRP A 166 7.88 -16.56 -0.60
N PHE A 167 7.09 -15.72 -1.28
CA PHE A 167 7.38 -14.30 -1.44
C PHE A 167 7.47 -13.59 -0.08
N LEU A 168 6.48 -13.80 0.80
CA LEU A 168 6.50 -13.24 2.15
C LEU A 168 7.70 -13.71 2.96
N ASN A 169 8.04 -14.99 2.92
CA ASN A 169 9.12 -15.53 3.74
C ASN A 169 10.53 -15.21 3.20
N THR A 170 10.68 -15.04 1.89
CA THR A 170 12.00 -14.92 1.25
C THR A 170 12.30 -13.48 0.84
N VAL A 171 11.33 -12.82 0.20
CA VAL A 171 11.50 -11.49 -0.39
C VAL A 171 11.08 -10.41 0.60
N ALA A 172 9.90 -10.54 1.20
CA ALA A 172 9.28 -9.55 2.08
C ALA A 172 9.26 -10.01 3.56
N HIS A 173 10.36 -10.63 4.02
CA HIS A 173 10.44 -11.37 5.30
C HIS A 173 10.16 -10.54 6.56
N ASP A 174 10.35 -9.22 6.50
CA ASP A 174 10.10 -8.28 7.58
C ASP A 174 8.81 -7.47 7.40
N LEU A 175 8.05 -7.72 6.33
CA LEU A 175 6.78 -7.05 6.06
C LEU A 175 5.81 -7.25 7.21
N ILE A 176 5.56 -8.50 7.59
CA ILE A 176 4.56 -8.87 8.62
C ILE A 176 4.93 -8.29 9.99
N ARG A 177 6.22 -8.04 10.24
CA ARG A 177 6.67 -7.40 11.49
C ARG A 177 6.21 -5.95 11.58
N LYS A 178 6.16 -5.23 10.46
CA LYS A 178 5.71 -3.83 10.43
C LYS A 178 4.23 -3.68 10.09
N TYR A 179 3.73 -4.51 9.19
CA TYR A 179 2.34 -4.54 8.71
C TYR A 179 1.78 -5.95 8.91
N PRO A 180 1.31 -6.26 10.13
CA PRO A 180 0.81 -7.59 10.46
C PRO A 180 -0.48 -7.90 9.69
N LEU A 181 -0.75 -9.20 9.49
CA LEU A 181 -1.96 -9.69 8.82
C LEU A 181 -3.23 -9.17 9.51
N ILE A 182 -3.21 -9.16 10.84
CA ILE A 182 -4.25 -8.61 11.70
C ILE A 182 -3.60 -7.56 12.58
N ASP A 183 -4.15 -6.34 12.55
CA ASP A 183 -3.65 -5.24 13.37
C ASP A 183 -3.82 -5.59 14.86
N PRO A 184 -2.77 -5.45 15.68
CA PRO A 184 -2.87 -5.56 17.12
C PRO A 184 -3.89 -4.58 17.68
N ALA A 185 -4.48 -4.93 18.82
CA ALA A 185 -5.33 -4.01 19.55
C ALA A 185 -4.57 -2.69 19.80
N PRO A 186 -5.23 -1.54 19.59
CA PRO A 186 -4.60 -0.24 19.83
C PRO A 186 -4.18 -0.13 21.29
N ALA A 187 -3.03 0.51 21.54
CA ALA A 187 -2.50 0.68 22.89
C ALA A 187 -3.36 1.62 23.74
N ALA A 188 -4.12 2.50 23.10
CA ALA A 188 -5.16 3.30 23.74
C ALA A 188 -6.26 3.65 22.73
N THR A 189 -7.50 3.75 23.21
CA THR A 189 -8.64 4.24 22.45
C THR A 189 -9.44 5.19 23.34
N GLY A 190 -9.88 6.32 22.79
CA GLY A 190 -10.71 7.26 23.54
C GLY A 190 -10.64 8.68 23.01
N ASP A 191 -10.98 9.62 23.89
CA ASP A 191 -10.87 11.04 23.59
C ASP A 191 -9.47 11.53 23.95
N LEU A 192 -8.90 12.42 23.13
CA LEU A 192 -7.66 13.11 23.45
C LEU A 192 -7.97 14.47 24.08
N ARG A 193 -7.57 14.67 25.33
CA ARG A 193 -7.91 15.86 26.11
C ARG A 193 -6.64 16.58 26.60
N PRO A 194 -6.56 17.91 26.49
CA PRO A 194 -5.48 18.65 27.09
C PRO A 194 -5.58 18.60 28.61
N PHE A 195 -4.45 18.41 29.28
CA PHE A 195 -4.40 18.32 30.75
C PHE A 195 -4.96 19.57 31.45
N SER A 196 -4.79 20.74 30.83
CA SER A 196 -5.24 22.03 31.37
C SER A 196 -6.74 22.29 31.23
N LYS A 197 -7.45 21.58 30.34
CA LYS A 197 -8.89 21.80 30.06
C LYS A 197 -9.59 20.49 29.71
N SER A 198 -10.00 19.75 30.74
CA SER A 198 -10.63 18.42 30.63
C SER A 198 -12.00 18.42 29.93
N THR A 199 -12.63 19.59 29.75
CA THR A 199 -13.91 19.75 29.04
C THR A 199 -13.75 19.79 27.52
N LEU A 200 -12.52 19.95 27.03
CA LEU A 200 -12.20 20.01 25.61
C LEU A 200 -11.60 18.69 25.13
N CYS A 201 -11.97 18.30 23.91
CA CYS A 201 -11.50 17.11 23.21
C CYS A 201 -10.93 17.51 21.85
N LEU A 202 -9.87 16.81 21.42
CA LEU A 202 -9.37 16.89 20.05
C LEU A 202 -10.48 16.44 19.09
N ASP A 203 -10.57 17.11 17.95
CA ASP A 203 -11.63 16.90 16.99
C ASP A 203 -11.07 16.98 15.56
N GLY A 204 -11.40 15.95 14.77
CA GLY A 204 -11.00 15.85 13.36
C GLY A 204 -11.78 16.78 12.41
N TYR A 205 -12.86 17.42 12.87
CA TYR A 205 -13.79 18.28 12.13
C TYR A 205 -14.38 17.69 10.85
N THR A 206 -13.55 17.59 9.80
CA THR A 206 -13.90 17.08 8.47
C THR A 206 -13.15 15.79 8.12
N SER A 207 -12.12 15.41 8.91
CA SER A 207 -11.25 14.27 8.63
C SER A 207 -10.61 14.30 7.22
N THR A 208 -10.44 15.49 6.64
CA THR A 208 -9.82 15.64 5.32
C THR A 208 -8.31 15.81 5.45
N LEU A 209 -7.57 15.28 4.47
CA LEU A 209 -6.11 15.38 4.43
C LEU A 209 -5.66 16.85 4.47
N ASN A 210 -4.69 17.17 5.33
CA ASN A 210 -4.16 18.52 5.58
C ASN A 210 -5.15 19.54 6.15
N ALA A 211 -6.36 19.13 6.55
CA ALA A 211 -7.25 20.03 7.28
C ALA A 211 -6.76 20.24 8.71
N PRO A 212 -6.92 21.45 9.26
CA PRO A 212 -6.56 21.72 10.64
C PRO A 212 -7.46 20.90 11.58
N ILE A 213 -6.82 20.27 12.56
CA ILE A 213 -7.50 19.69 13.72
C ILE A 213 -7.47 20.67 14.88
N GLY A 214 -8.36 20.49 15.86
CA GLY A 214 -8.46 21.45 16.95
C GLY A 214 -9.27 20.92 18.11
N LEU A 215 -9.46 21.77 19.12
CA LEU A 215 -10.18 21.44 20.34
C LEU A 215 -11.63 21.92 20.25
N ARG A 216 -12.58 21.02 20.56
CA ARG A 216 -13.99 21.34 20.75
C ARG A 216 -14.49 20.82 22.09
N GLN A 217 -15.67 21.25 22.50
CA GLN A 217 -16.33 20.65 23.66
C GLN A 217 -16.48 19.14 23.44
N CYS A 218 -16.09 18.36 24.45
CA CYS A 218 -16.22 16.90 24.39
C CYS A 218 -17.69 16.50 24.18
N MET A 219 -17.94 15.66 23.18
CA MET A 219 -19.27 15.15 22.86
C MET A 219 -19.54 13.84 23.62
N GLY A 220 -20.70 13.77 24.28
CA GLY A 220 -21.18 12.56 24.97
C GLY A 220 -22.55 12.10 24.45
N GLY A 221 -22.91 10.85 24.74
CA GLY A 221 -24.22 10.29 24.38
C GLY A 221 -24.38 9.99 22.89
N SER A 222 -25.59 10.16 22.35
CA SER A 222 -25.93 9.86 20.94
C SER A 222 -25.10 10.64 19.91
N ARG A 223 -24.63 11.84 20.27
CA ARG A 223 -23.78 12.69 19.41
C ARG A 223 -22.35 12.17 19.24
N ALA A 224 -21.91 11.23 20.09
CA ALA A 224 -20.55 10.68 20.01
C ALA A 224 -20.36 9.74 18.80
N LYS A 225 -21.45 9.11 18.29
CA LYS A 225 -21.38 8.17 17.15
C LYS A 225 -21.03 8.85 15.83
N GLU A 226 -21.40 10.11 15.66
CA GLU A 226 -21.07 10.92 14.48
C GLU A 226 -19.87 11.84 14.72
N SER A 227 -19.27 11.80 15.92
CA SER A 227 -18.18 12.69 16.28
C SER A 227 -16.82 12.14 15.85
N LEU A 228 -16.00 13.00 15.24
CA LEU A 228 -14.60 12.72 14.92
C LEU A 228 -13.67 13.01 16.11
N GLN A 229 -14.16 12.75 17.35
CA GLN A 229 -13.43 12.99 18.60
C GLN A 229 -12.82 11.73 19.20
N LYS A 230 -13.13 10.56 18.64
CA LYS A 230 -12.56 9.28 19.06
C LYS A 230 -11.31 9.01 18.26
N PHE A 231 -10.23 8.72 18.97
CA PHE A 231 -8.95 8.36 18.40
C PHE A 231 -8.46 7.03 18.95
N HIS A 232 -7.61 6.36 18.19
CA HIS A 232 -6.82 5.24 18.67
C HIS A 232 -5.33 5.53 18.46
N TYR A 233 -4.52 5.07 19.41
CA TYR A 233 -3.07 5.04 19.31
C TYR A 233 -2.65 3.65 18.82
N SER A 234 -2.21 3.57 17.55
CA SER A 234 -1.99 2.29 16.88
C SER A 234 -0.62 1.69 17.19
N HIS A 235 -0.45 0.42 16.83
CA HIS A 235 0.83 -0.29 16.87
C HIS A 235 1.92 0.33 15.97
N LEU A 236 1.56 1.24 15.07
CA LEU A 236 2.49 1.97 14.22
C LEU A 236 3.03 3.24 14.88
N ASN A 237 2.67 3.50 16.15
CA ASN A 237 2.96 4.73 16.90
C ASN A 237 2.36 5.98 16.23
N ASP A 238 1.17 5.84 15.65
CA ASP A 238 0.39 6.95 15.11
C ASP A 238 -0.96 7.10 15.83
N ILE A 239 -1.53 8.30 15.74
CA ILE A 239 -2.86 8.62 16.26
C ILE A 239 -3.78 8.73 15.06
N ARG A 240 -4.86 7.96 15.07
CA ARG A 240 -5.86 7.96 13.97
C ARG A 240 -7.26 8.16 14.51
N ILE A 241 -8.10 8.77 13.69
CA ILE A 241 -9.54 8.88 13.98
C ILE A 241 -10.12 7.46 13.95
N ASN A 242 -10.88 7.13 14.98
CA ASN A 242 -11.63 5.89 15.06
C ASN A 242 -12.99 6.11 14.36
N SER A 243 -13.00 6.00 13.03
CA SER A 243 -14.24 5.89 12.27
C SER A 243 -14.78 4.47 12.49
N MET A 244 -15.75 4.35 13.40
CA MET A 244 -16.60 3.15 13.47
C MET A 244 -17.44 3.02 12.20
#